data_AF-A0A6N7P8Z4-F1
#
_entry.id   AF-A0A6N7P8Z4-F1
#
_cell.length_a   1.000
_cell.length_b   1.000
_cell.length_c   1.000
_cell.angle_alpha   90.00
_cell.angle_beta   90.00
_cell.angle_gamma   90.00
#
_symmetry.space_group_name_H-M   'P 1'
#
loop_
_entity.id
_entity.type
_entity.pdbx_description
1 polymer ?
#
loop_
_entity_poly.entity_id
_entity_poly.type
_entity_poly.pdbx_seq_one_letter_code
_entity_poly.pdbx_strand_id
1 'polypeptide(L)'
;MEIKITTRQILKALYILSWIIFLGVCVDAGGIICNAFVVLLFNPNGASTFWNGIDLSSLYKYDPGYFLVETLLMGIAAVLKTIIFYLILKLLHDKKLDMSQPFSKEVARFIFTVSYLALGIGLFSAWGAKYVKWFIQQGVEMPDIQDLGIGGADVWLFMGVILFVIAQIFKRGIEIQAENDLTV
;
A
#
# COMPACT_ATOMS: atom_id res chain seq x y z
N MET A 1 0.60 29.10 -28.21
CA MET A 1 -0.01 29.24 -26.88
C MET A 1 0.75 28.35 -25.93
N GLU A 2 1.53 28.92 -25.01
CA GLU A 2 2.16 28.14 -23.95
C GLU A 2 1.08 27.79 -22.91
N ILE A 3 0.80 26.51 -22.73
CA ILE A 3 -0.06 26.04 -21.65
C ILE A 3 0.74 26.19 -20.35
N LYS A 4 0.52 27.27 -19.60
CA LYS A 4 1.08 27.42 -18.25
C LYS A 4 0.26 26.59 -17.25
N ILE A 5 0.76 25.40 -16.94
CA ILE A 5 0.20 24.55 -15.89
C ILE A 5 0.58 25.14 -14.52
N THR A 6 -0.41 25.50 -13.71
CA THR A 6 -0.18 26.02 -12.36
C THR A 6 -0.09 24.88 -11.35
N THR A 7 0.70 25.06 -10.28
CA THR A 7 0.83 24.05 -9.20
C THR A 7 -0.52 23.69 -8.59
N ARG A 8 -1.45 24.65 -8.51
CA ARG A 8 -2.83 24.43 -8.05
C ARG A 8 -3.60 23.47 -8.97
N GLN A 9 -3.39 23.53 -10.28
CA GLN A 9 -4.00 22.59 -11.22
C GLN A 9 -3.41 21.19 -11.07
N ILE A 10 -2.09 21.07 -10.89
CA ILE A 10 -1.41 19.78 -10.66
C ILE A 10 -1.95 19.10 -9.39
N LEU A 11 -2.04 19.85 -8.28
CA LEU A 11 -2.56 19.30 -7.01
C LEU A 11 -4.03 18.90 -7.11
N LYS A 12 -4.86 19.64 -7.85
CA LYS A 12 -6.26 19.24 -8.12
C LYS A 12 -6.34 17.96 -8.93
N ALA A 13 -5.52 17.82 -9.98
CA ALA A 13 -5.48 16.61 -10.79
C ALA A 13 -5.03 15.40 -9.98
N LEU A 14 -3.97 15.55 -9.18
CA LEU A 14 -3.51 14.51 -8.25
C LEU A 14 -4.56 14.13 -7.21
N TYR A 15 -5.33 15.09 -6.71
CA TYR A 15 -6.41 14.82 -5.75
C TYR A 15 -7.52 13.96 -6.36
N ILE A 16 -7.97 14.28 -7.59
CA ILE A 16 -8.98 13.49 -8.30
C ILE A 16 -8.45 12.09 -8.60
N LEU A 17 -7.22 11.98 -9.10
CA LEU A 17 -6.58 10.69 -9.38
C LEU A 17 -6.46 9.83 -8.11
N SER A 18 -6.05 10.45 -7.00
CA SER A 18 -5.91 9.76 -5.71
C SER A 18 -7.24 9.22 -5.21
N TRP A 19 -8.35 9.92 -5.45
CA TRP A 19 -9.69 9.43 -5.10
C TRP A 19 -10.09 8.19 -5.87
N ILE A 20 -9.83 8.19 -7.20
CA ILE A 20 -10.13 7.05 -8.06
C ILE A 20 -9.35 5.82 -7.60
N ILE A 21 -8.04 5.97 -7.36
CA ILE A 21 -7.19 4.87 -6.90
C ILE A 21 -7.60 4.40 -5.50
N PHE A 22 -7.88 5.34 -4.59
CA PHE A 22 -8.31 5.02 -3.22
C PHE A 22 -9.57 4.14 -3.20
N LEU A 23 -10.56 4.44 -4.05
CA LEU A 23 -11.77 3.62 -4.15
C LEU A 23 -11.45 2.20 -4.64
N GLY A 24 -10.59 2.07 -5.64
CA GLY A 24 -10.15 0.76 -6.15
C GLY A 24 -9.48 -0.09 -5.07
N VAL A 25 -8.47 0.46 -4.38
CA VAL A 25 -7.76 -0.29 -3.33
C VAL A 25 -8.62 -0.59 -2.11
N CYS A 26 -9.62 0.25 -1.80
CA CYS A 26 -10.63 -0.04 -0.77
C CYS A 26 -11.47 -1.27 -1.14
N VAL A 27 -11.93 -1.34 -2.39
CA VAL A 27 -12.73 -2.47 -2.88
C VAL A 27 -11.90 -3.76 -2.85
N ASP A 28 -10.64 -3.72 -3.28
CA ASP A 28 -9.74 -4.88 -3.21
C ASP A 28 -9.51 -5.35 -1.77
N ALA A 29 -9.17 -4.43 -0.86
CA ALA A 29 -8.93 -4.79 0.55
C ALA A 29 -10.20 -5.35 1.22
N GLY A 30 -11.34 -4.71 1.02
CA GLY A 30 -12.63 -5.19 1.54
C GLY A 30 -13.02 -6.53 0.92
N GLY A 31 -12.79 -6.70 -0.37
CA GLY A 31 -13.04 -7.94 -1.11
C GLY A 31 -12.28 -9.12 -0.56
N ILE A 32 -10.97 -8.98 -0.36
CA ILE A 32 -10.10 -10.01 0.23
C ILE A 32 -10.56 -10.37 1.65
N ILE A 33 -10.79 -9.38 2.51
CA ILE A 33 -11.16 -9.60 3.92
C ILE A 33 -12.53 -10.28 4.02
N CYS A 34 -13.54 -9.78 3.30
CA CYS A 34 -14.88 -10.35 3.32
C CYS A 34 -14.89 -11.77 2.78
N ASN A 35 -14.20 -12.04 1.67
CA ASN A 35 -14.14 -13.40 1.11
C ASN A 35 -13.38 -14.35 2.05
N ALA A 36 -12.30 -13.91 2.70
CA ALA A 36 -11.59 -14.74 3.69
C ALA A 36 -12.53 -15.15 4.83
N PHE A 37 -13.31 -14.19 5.35
CA PHE A 37 -14.29 -14.44 6.41
C PHE A 37 -15.41 -15.38 5.97
N VAL A 38 -15.96 -15.17 4.76
CA VAL A 38 -17.02 -16.03 4.20
C VAL A 38 -16.52 -17.46 3.99
N VAL A 39 -15.33 -17.64 3.42
CA VAL A 39 -14.77 -18.97 3.15
C VAL A 39 -14.48 -19.74 4.43
N LEU A 40 -13.90 -19.07 5.42
CA LEU A 40 -13.51 -19.72 6.68
C LEU A 40 -14.68 -20.08 7.58
N LEU A 41 -15.75 -19.28 7.59
CA LEU A 41 -16.84 -19.44 8.57
C LEU A 41 -18.15 -19.96 8.00
N PHE A 42 -18.40 -19.78 6.70
CA PHE A 42 -19.72 -20.06 6.12
C PHE A 42 -19.67 -20.99 4.91
N ASN A 43 -18.73 -20.79 3.97
CA ASN A 43 -18.72 -21.54 2.71
C ASN A 43 -17.30 -21.88 2.21
N PRO A 44 -16.76 -23.05 2.61
CA PRO A 44 -15.46 -23.53 2.14
C PRO A 44 -15.31 -23.59 0.61
N ASN A 45 -16.40 -23.82 -0.12
CA ASN A 45 -16.38 -23.88 -1.59
C ASN A 45 -16.06 -22.51 -2.22
N GLY A 46 -16.21 -21.40 -1.48
CA GLY A 46 -15.82 -20.09 -1.97
C GLY A 46 -14.31 -19.93 -2.21
N ALA A 47 -13.49 -20.87 -1.72
CA ALA A 47 -12.04 -20.86 -1.98
C ALA A 47 -11.70 -20.99 -3.48
N SER A 48 -12.54 -21.65 -4.29
CA SER A 48 -12.28 -21.80 -5.74
C SER A 48 -12.56 -20.55 -6.56
N THR A 49 -13.31 -19.60 -5.99
CA THR A 49 -13.68 -18.34 -6.62
C THR A 49 -13.58 -17.24 -5.57
N PHE A 50 -12.37 -17.02 -5.06
CA PHE A 50 -12.10 -16.16 -3.92
C PHE A 50 -12.35 -14.66 -4.27
N TRP A 51 -11.32 -13.84 -4.32
CA TRP A 51 -11.40 -12.47 -4.78
C TRP A 51 -11.01 -12.40 -6.25
N ASN A 52 -11.73 -11.63 -7.07
CA ASN A 52 -11.48 -11.50 -8.52
C ASN A 52 -11.37 -12.84 -9.29
N GLY A 53 -12.01 -13.90 -8.80
CA GLY A 53 -12.00 -15.22 -9.45
C GLY A 53 -10.73 -16.04 -9.20
N ILE A 54 -9.89 -15.64 -8.25
CA ILE A 54 -8.69 -16.39 -7.86
C ILE A 54 -9.09 -17.74 -7.24
N ASP A 55 -8.44 -18.82 -7.66
CA ASP A 55 -8.64 -20.16 -7.10
C ASP A 55 -7.58 -20.45 -6.01
N LEU A 56 -8.02 -20.51 -4.76
CA LEU A 56 -7.25 -20.92 -3.59
C LEU A 56 -7.76 -22.25 -3.01
N SER A 57 -8.60 -22.99 -3.76
CA SER A 57 -9.20 -24.24 -3.29
C SER A 57 -8.17 -25.33 -3.01
N SER A 58 -7.09 -25.39 -3.80
CA SER A 58 -5.97 -26.31 -3.60
C SER A 58 -5.24 -26.04 -2.29
N LEU A 59 -5.01 -24.76 -1.94
CA LEU A 59 -4.42 -24.38 -0.66
C LEU A 59 -5.35 -24.70 0.51
N TYR A 60 -6.64 -24.38 0.38
CA TYR A 60 -7.63 -24.65 1.42
C TYR A 60 -7.77 -26.15 1.71
N LYS A 61 -7.79 -26.99 0.66
CA LYS A 61 -7.82 -28.46 0.78
C LYS A 61 -6.55 -29.02 1.41
N TYR A 62 -5.41 -28.39 1.14
CA TYR A 62 -4.14 -28.79 1.73
C TYR A 62 -4.14 -28.52 3.25
N ASP A 63 -4.48 -27.29 3.66
CA ASP A 63 -4.71 -26.96 5.07
C ASP A 63 -5.46 -25.60 5.21
N PRO A 64 -6.62 -25.56 5.89
CA PRO A 64 -7.37 -24.31 6.10
C PRO A 64 -6.63 -23.24 6.92
N GLY A 65 -5.72 -23.63 7.81
CA GLY A 65 -4.87 -22.71 8.56
C GLY A 65 -3.85 -22.02 7.66
N TYR A 66 -3.27 -22.75 6.71
CA TYR A 66 -2.39 -22.16 5.70
C TYR A 66 -3.14 -21.23 4.73
N PHE A 67 -4.36 -21.56 4.36
CA PHE A 67 -5.24 -20.63 3.63
C PHE A 67 -5.49 -19.34 4.43
N LEU A 68 -5.77 -19.44 5.74
CA LEU A 68 -5.94 -18.28 6.60
C LEU A 68 -4.68 -17.41 6.64
N VAL A 69 -3.49 -18.01 6.76
CA VAL A 69 -2.23 -17.27 6.78
C VAL A 69 -2.01 -16.53 5.46
N GLU A 70 -2.19 -17.19 4.32
CA GLU A 70 -1.98 -16.56 3.01
C GLU A 70 -2.98 -15.41 2.78
N THR A 71 -4.27 -15.64 3.03
CA THR A 71 -5.30 -14.59 2.90
C THR A 71 -5.11 -13.43 3.89
N LEU A 72 -4.53 -13.70 5.07
CA LEU A 72 -4.13 -12.66 6.03
C LEU A 72 -2.97 -11.82 5.48
N LEU A 73 -1.95 -12.43 4.87
CA LEU A 73 -0.83 -11.71 4.26
C LEU A 73 -1.31 -10.83 3.09
N MET A 74 -2.19 -11.36 2.24
CA MET A 74 -2.87 -10.60 1.18
C MET A 74 -3.65 -9.41 1.74
N GLY A 75 -4.45 -9.65 2.79
CA GLY A 75 -5.27 -8.63 3.45
C GLY A 75 -4.43 -7.51 4.09
N ILE A 76 -3.34 -7.86 4.79
CA ILE A 76 -2.43 -6.88 5.37
C ILE A 76 -1.83 -6.00 4.27
N ALA A 77 -1.30 -6.59 3.20
CA ALA A 77 -0.72 -5.84 2.09
C ALA A 77 -1.74 -4.89 1.44
N ALA A 78 -2.98 -5.36 1.21
CA ALA A 78 -4.05 -4.56 0.64
C ALA A 78 -4.46 -3.40 1.56
N VAL A 79 -4.62 -3.64 2.87
CA VAL A 79 -4.97 -2.60 3.85
C VAL A 79 -3.88 -1.55 3.96
N LEU A 80 -2.60 -1.94 3.99
CA LEU A 80 -1.49 -0.98 4.03
C LEU A 80 -1.47 -0.08 2.78
N LYS A 81 -1.74 -0.61 1.58
CA LYS A 81 -1.92 0.18 0.35
C LYS A 81 -3.06 1.19 0.51
N THR A 82 -4.20 0.74 1.02
CA THR A 82 -5.36 1.60 1.29
C THR A 82 -5.04 2.73 2.26
N ILE A 83 -4.27 2.45 3.33
CA ILE A 83 -3.83 3.47 4.28
C ILE A 83 -2.94 4.52 3.59
N ILE A 84 -2.01 4.12 2.71
CA ILE A 84 -1.18 5.08 1.96
C ILE A 84 -2.05 6.03 1.13
N PHE A 85 -3.02 5.52 0.38
CA PHE A 85 -3.89 6.37 -0.44
C PHE A 85 -4.81 7.26 0.40
N TYR A 86 -5.30 6.77 1.54
CA TYR A 86 -6.01 7.60 2.51
C TYR A 86 -5.13 8.76 3.02
N LEU A 87 -3.86 8.49 3.36
CA LEU A 87 -2.94 9.52 3.82
C LEU A 87 -2.65 10.56 2.73
N ILE A 88 -2.51 10.14 1.47
CA ILE A 88 -2.36 11.05 0.32
C ILE A 88 -3.59 11.95 0.20
N LEU A 89 -4.79 11.36 0.23
CA LEU A 89 -6.04 12.11 0.17
C LEU A 89 -6.16 13.11 1.31
N LYS A 90 -5.84 12.69 2.54
CA LYS A 90 -5.86 13.56 3.71
C LYS A 90 -4.88 14.72 3.59
N LEU A 91 -3.67 14.47 3.10
CA LEU A 91 -2.66 15.52 2.88
C LEU A 91 -3.15 16.58 1.88
N LEU A 92 -3.73 16.13 0.76
CA LEU A 92 -4.24 17.00 -0.30
C LEU A 92 -5.53 17.73 0.11
N HIS A 93 -6.41 17.06 0.86
CA HIS A 93 -7.68 17.62 1.33
C HIS A 93 -7.48 18.69 2.41
N ASP A 94 -6.64 18.39 3.42
CA ASP A 94 -6.36 19.30 4.54
C ASP A 94 -5.57 20.55 4.10
N LYS A 95 -5.15 20.63 2.82
CA LYS A 95 -4.26 21.68 2.27
C LYS A 95 -2.97 21.87 3.07
N LYS A 96 -2.52 20.81 3.75
CA LYS A 96 -1.27 20.79 4.53
C LYS A 96 -0.01 20.83 3.66
N LEU A 97 -0.20 20.66 2.35
CA LEU A 97 0.84 20.82 1.35
C LEU A 97 0.84 22.28 0.86
N ASP A 98 1.51 23.15 1.63
CA ASP A 98 1.76 24.52 1.22
C ASP A 98 3.02 24.57 0.35
N MET A 99 2.86 24.93 -0.92
CA MET A 99 3.96 25.02 -1.86
C MET A 99 4.84 26.26 -1.63
N SER A 100 4.39 27.22 -0.82
CA SER A 100 5.22 28.34 -0.38
C SER A 100 6.17 27.94 0.76
N GLN A 101 5.77 26.96 1.59
CA GLN A 101 6.59 26.36 2.64
C GLN A 101 6.55 24.83 2.57
N PRO A 102 7.27 24.22 1.60
CA PRO A 102 7.19 22.77 1.37
C PRO A 102 7.83 21.95 2.50
N PHE A 103 8.76 22.53 3.25
CA PHE A 103 9.44 21.89 4.37
C PHE A 103 8.67 22.11 5.69
N SER A 104 7.56 21.40 5.85
CA SER A 104 6.77 21.42 7.08
C SER A 104 6.89 20.11 7.87
N LYS A 105 6.68 20.18 9.19
CA LYS A 105 6.68 18.99 10.06
C LYS A 105 5.61 17.99 9.64
N GLU A 106 4.49 18.48 9.13
CA GLU A 106 3.36 17.70 8.62
C GLU A 106 3.77 16.90 7.39
N VAL A 107 4.44 17.53 6.41
CA VAL A 107 4.91 16.86 5.20
C VAL A 107 6.01 15.85 5.53
N ALA A 108 6.98 16.21 6.38
CA ALA A 108 8.02 15.27 6.81
C ALA A 108 7.42 14.03 7.52
N ARG A 109 6.47 14.23 8.44
CA ARG A 109 5.77 13.12 9.12
C ARG A 109 4.99 12.25 8.14
N PHE A 110 4.33 12.86 7.16
CA PHE A 110 3.64 12.14 6.10
C PHE A 110 4.61 11.23 5.33
N ILE A 111 5.75 11.77 4.86
CA ILE A 111 6.73 10.99 4.09
C ILE A 111 7.31 9.85 4.95
N PHE A 112 7.65 10.09 6.23
CA PHE A 112 8.08 9.03 7.14
C PHE A 112 7.02 7.92 7.28
N THR A 113 5.76 8.30 7.45
CA THR A 113 4.67 7.33 7.61
C THR A 113 4.50 6.49 6.35
N VAL A 114 4.48 7.12 5.17
CA VAL A 114 4.36 6.40 3.89
C VAL A 114 5.58 5.51 3.64
N SER A 115 6.78 5.95 4.01
CA SER A 115 7.99 5.13 3.96
C SER A 115 7.86 3.85 4.78
N TYR A 116 7.43 3.96 6.05
CA TYR A 116 7.24 2.78 6.91
C TYR A 116 6.14 1.85 6.39
N LEU A 117 5.04 2.41 5.88
CA LEU A 117 3.97 1.61 5.27
C LEU A 117 4.46 0.89 4.00
N ALA A 118 5.25 1.54 3.15
CA ALA A 118 5.82 0.94 1.96
C ALA A 118 6.78 -0.21 2.29
N LEU A 119 7.64 -0.03 3.31
CA LEU A 119 8.46 -1.11 3.84
C LEU A 119 7.61 -2.27 4.37
N GLY A 120 6.54 -1.97 5.12
CA GLY A 120 5.59 -2.97 5.60
C GLY A 120 4.97 -3.77 4.47
N ILE A 121 4.46 -3.10 3.43
CA ILE A 121 3.91 -3.77 2.23
C ILE A 121 4.96 -4.70 1.63
N GLY A 122 6.18 -4.19 1.39
CA GLY A 122 7.27 -4.99 0.84
C GLY A 122 7.60 -6.23 1.66
N LEU A 123 7.62 -6.12 2.99
CA LEU A 123 7.87 -7.25 3.89
C LEU A 123 6.76 -8.30 3.84
N PHE A 124 5.49 -7.90 3.96
CA PHE A 124 4.37 -8.84 3.94
C PHE A 124 4.17 -9.47 2.55
N SER A 125 4.39 -8.69 1.48
CA SER A 125 4.42 -9.18 0.10
C SER A 125 5.55 -10.20 -0.13
N ALA A 126 6.77 -9.92 0.35
CA ALA A 126 7.88 -10.87 0.25
C ALA A 126 7.60 -12.17 1.01
N TRP A 127 6.97 -12.06 2.18
CA TRP A 127 6.58 -13.22 2.97
C TRP A 127 5.53 -14.05 2.23
N GLY A 128 4.41 -13.45 1.78
CA GLY A 128 3.39 -14.16 1.00
C GLY A 128 3.98 -14.83 -0.23
N ALA A 129 4.81 -14.12 -1.00
CA ALA A 129 5.42 -14.69 -2.20
C ALA A 129 6.34 -15.88 -1.90
N LYS A 130 7.08 -15.83 -0.79
CA LYS A 130 7.88 -16.98 -0.31
C LYS A 130 6.99 -18.15 0.10
N TYR A 131 5.83 -17.85 0.68
CA TYR A 131 4.85 -18.84 1.11
C TYR A 131 4.22 -19.57 -0.08
N VAL A 132 3.76 -18.82 -1.08
CA VAL A 132 3.31 -19.33 -2.38
C VAL A 132 4.37 -20.23 -3.02
N LYS A 133 5.62 -19.77 -3.10
CA LYS A 133 6.72 -20.57 -3.66
C LYS A 133 6.95 -21.88 -2.89
N TRP A 134 6.84 -21.86 -1.56
CA TRP A 134 6.99 -23.05 -0.74
C TRP A 134 5.89 -24.08 -1.04
N PHE A 135 4.63 -23.65 -1.20
CA PHE A 135 3.52 -24.53 -1.56
C PHE A 135 3.64 -25.13 -2.95
N ILE A 136 4.08 -24.34 -3.93
CA ILE A 136 4.36 -24.84 -5.28
C ILE A 136 5.39 -25.97 -5.23
N GLN A 137 6.42 -25.86 -4.37
CA GLN A 137 7.42 -26.92 -4.16
C GLN A 137 6.85 -28.18 -3.50
N GLN A 138 5.75 -28.06 -2.74
CA GLN A 138 5.03 -29.20 -2.18
C GLN A 138 4.01 -29.81 -3.16
N GLY A 139 3.89 -29.28 -4.38
CA GLY A 139 2.93 -29.74 -5.39
C GLY A 139 1.51 -29.20 -5.21
N VAL A 140 1.33 -28.16 -4.39
CA VAL A 140 0.05 -27.45 -4.27
C VAL A 140 -0.06 -26.44 -5.41
N GLU A 141 -1.15 -26.51 -6.17
CA GLU A 141 -1.46 -25.52 -7.20
C GLU A 141 -1.74 -24.16 -6.55
N MET A 142 -0.98 -23.15 -6.95
CA MET A 142 -1.09 -21.80 -6.43
C MET A 142 -1.21 -20.78 -7.57
N PRO A 143 -2.04 -19.74 -7.42
CA PRO A 143 -2.09 -18.61 -8.34
C PRO A 143 -0.78 -17.83 -8.41
N ASP A 144 -0.64 -16.99 -9.43
CA ASP A 144 0.50 -16.08 -9.55
C ASP A 144 0.47 -15.00 -8.45
N ILE A 145 1.64 -14.61 -7.96
CA ILE A 145 1.76 -13.66 -6.85
C ILE A 145 1.24 -12.25 -7.22
N GLN A 146 1.20 -11.90 -8.51
CA GLN A 146 0.60 -10.67 -9.00
C GLN A 146 -0.91 -10.66 -8.77
N ASP A 147 -1.58 -11.77 -9.10
CA ASP A 147 -3.03 -11.92 -8.95
C ASP A 147 -3.43 -11.91 -7.47
N LEU A 148 -2.61 -12.52 -6.61
CA LEU A 148 -2.78 -12.48 -5.16
C LEU A 148 -2.58 -11.08 -4.53
N GLY A 149 -2.18 -10.08 -5.31
CA GLY A 149 -1.99 -8.71 -4.84
C GLY A 149 -0.75 -8.54 -3.94
N ILE A 150 0.11 -9.55 -3.85
CA ILE A 150 1.34 -9.58 -3.07
C ILE A 150 2.61 -9.51 -3.93
N GLY A 151 2.49 -9.34 -5.24
CA GLY A 151 3.60 -9.06 -6.14
C GLY A 151 4.28 -7.70 -5.88
N GLY A 152 5.51 -7.54 -6.39
CA GLY A 152 6.27 -6.28 -6.33
C GLY A 152 6.91 -5.97 -4.97
N ALA A 153 7.17 -6.98 -4.15
CA ALA A 153 7.76 -6.82 -2.82
C ALA A 153 9.08 -6.00 -2.83
N ASP A 154 9.95 -6.28 -3.79
CA ASP A 154 11.20 -5.57 -4.03
C ASP A 154 10.99 -4.10 -4.37
N VAL A 155 10.02 -3.78 -5.22
CA VAL A 155 9.64 -2.40 -5.57
C VAL A 155 9.15 -1.63 -4.35
N TRP A 156 8.31 -2.26 -3.52
CA TRP A 156 7.80 -1.64 -2.29
C TRP A 156 8.90 -1.41 -1.25
N LEU A 157 9.81 -2.37 -1.07
CA LEU A 157 10.97 -2.20 -0.20
C LEU A 157 11.87 -1.06 -0.69
N PHE A 158 12.19 -1.05 -1.98
CA PHE A 158 13.03 0.00 -2.59
C PHE A 158 12.40 1.39 -2.46
N MET A 159 11.10 1.51 -2.75
CA MET A 159 10.35 2.75 -2.56
C MET A 159 10.33 3.19 -1.09
N GLY A 160 10.14 2.25 -0.15
CA GLY A 160 10.18 2.53 1.27
C GLY A 160 11.51 3.13 1.72
N VAL A 161 12.64 2.57 1.25
CA VAL A 161 13.99 3.09 1.52
C VAL A 161 14.19 4.48 0.90
N ILE A 162 13.80 4.68 -0.36
CA ILE A 162 13.91 5.99 -1.03
C ILE A 162 13.12 7.05 -0.27
N LEU A 163 11.87 6.76 0.08
CA LEU A 163 11.02 7.69 0.82
C LEU A 163 11.59 7.97 2.21
N PHE A 164 12.24 7.00 2.85
CA PHE A 164 12.93 7.22 4.12
C PHE A 164 14.05 8.25 3.97
N VAL A 165 14.89 8.10 2.94
CA VAL A 165 15.97 9.05 2.64
C VAL A 165 15.40 10.45 2.37
N ILE A 166 14.34 10.55 1.57
CA ILE A 166 13.67 11.83 1.31
C ILE A 166 13.13 12.42 2.62
N ALA A 167 12.53 11.62 3.49
CA ALA A 167 12.04 12.09 4.78
C ALA A 167 13.16 12.65 5.68
N GLN A 168 14.36 12.05 5.66
CA GLN A 168 15.53 12.58 6.35
C GLN A 168 15.99 13.94 5.77
N ILE A 169 15.98 14.08 4.44
CA ILE A 169 16.28 15.36 3.78
C ILE A 169 15.28 16.44 4.21
N PHE A 170 13.99 16.11 4.23
CA PHE A 170 12.95 17.04 4.70
C PHE A 170 13.15 17.44 6.16
N LYS A 171 13.47 16.48 7.03
CA LYS A 171 13.80 16.75 8.44
C LYS A 171 14.95 17.74 8.56
N ARG A 172 16.05 17.53 7.81
CA ARG A 172 17.20 18.43 7.82
C ARG A 172 16.87 19.81 7.24
N GLY A 173 16.05 19.88 6.19
CA GLY A 173 15.57 21.13 5.62
C GLY A 173 14.79 21.97 6.62
N ILE A 174 13.92 21.34 7.43
CA ILE A 174 13.18 22.01 8.50
C ILE A 174 14.11 22.57 9.58
N GLU A 175 15.14 21.82 9.98
CA GLU A 175 16.14 22.27 10.96
C GLU A 175 16.87 23.54 10.46
N ILE A 176 17.31 23.53 9.20
CA ILE A 176 18.01 24.68 8.59
C ILE A 176 17.10 25.91 8.50
N GLN A 177 15.82 25.74 8.15
CA GLN A 177 14.87 26.85 8.12
C GLN A 177 14.66 27.46 9.51
N ALA A 178 14.51 26.62 10.53
CA ALA A 178 14.37 27.08 11.90
C ALA A 178 15.61 27.81 12.42
N GLU A 179 16.81 27.36 12.05
CA GLU A 179 18.06 28.05 12.38
C GLU A 179 18.12 29.44 11.71
N ASN A 180 17.79 29.54 10.43
CA ASN A 180 17.80 30.81 9.70
C ASN A 180 16.79 31.82 10.27
N ASP A 181 15.57 31.39 10.56
CA ASP A 181 14.51 32.26 11.12
C ASP A 181 14.87 32.83 12.50
N LEU A 182 15.77 32.19 13.24
CA LEU A 182 16.27 32.66 14.55
C LEU A 182 17.45 33.66 14.43
N THR A 183 18.05 33.79 13.26
CA THR A 183 19.24 34.63 13.02
C THR A 183 18.96 35.91 12.23
N VAL A 184 17.74 36.08 11.71
CA VAL A 184 17.27 37.28 11.00
C VAL A 184 16.63 38.28 11.95
#